data_AF-A0A183L912-F1
#
_entry.id   AF-A0A183L912-F1
#
_cell.length_a   1.000
_cell.length_b   1.000
_cell.length_c   1.000
_cell.angle_alpha   90.00
_cell.angle_beta   90.00
_cell.angle_gamma   90.00
#
_symmetry.space_group_name_H-M   'P 1'
#
loop_
_entity.id
_entity.type
_entity.pdbx_description
1 polymer ?
#
loop_
_entity_poly.entity_id
_entity_poly.type
_entity_poly.pdbx_seq_one_letter_code
_entity_poly.pdbx_strand_id
1 'polypeptide(L)'
;MQLNDLDSVDDLALLSHTQQQMQKKTTSVAAASAAVGLNIHKGKSKVLRYNTACTDPITIDGKGLKDVKAFTYLGSIIDEHGGSDADVKARIGKARAAYLQLRNIWNSKQLSTNAKVVFNVLKNPLIFMTLIGIIFNLILKHHLPVYIDGLLSVIADSFGATALFSLGYGMVGKMSTITQREAYILTTILLTKLLIVPFITRELVVQMMPIALVNETLRYSTFGFLYGTTPTAPPVFLFAAEYQVIPVAIGVGLVLGTFLCVPIMFIFARIITLYNAEPSDYASILGTTVEDISWISIVCCIWTLGVLCVSRKAIRVPNRFTLCHLICVLFTCTGLLLGRFVNYYYYGIEESVNGGRLSQPIHWLNYMHFAIFFFGSTGTRCWTTLIALVLVMERARSLCFVLRYQLHIYLVGFFASRLSMLVITRQALAWNPQGQMGRGRPKNTLRRKMEIDMRKMNNNWMELEKEAQDRVGWRMLIGGLCSIRSNRRK
;
A
#
# COMPACT_ATOMS: atom_id res chain seq x y z
N MET A 1 -38.35 23.11 25.35
CA MET A 1 -37.61 22.39 24.29
C MET A 1 -36.44 21.70 24.98
N GLN A 2 -36.56 20.41 25.31
CA GLN A 2 -35.55 19.67 26.06
C GLN A 2 -34.58 19.03 25.06
N LEU A 3 -33.37 19.57 24.97
CA LEU A 3 -32.25 18.93 24.31
C LEU A 3 -31.52 18.06 25.34
N ASN A 4 -31.86 16.77 25.36
CA ASN A 4 -31.15 15.74 26.11
C ASN A 4 -30.22 15.01 25.14
N ASP A 5 -29.08 15.62 24.82
CA ASP A 5 -27.84 14.97 24.40
C ASP A 5 -26.83 16.07 24.07
N LEU A 6 -25.95 16.37 25.02
CA LEU A 6 -24.79 17.23 24.81
C LEU A 6 -23.61 16.66 25.61
N ASP A 7 -23.20 15.44 25.25
CA ASP A 7 -21.88 14.95 25.63
C ASP A 7 -20.83 15.76 24.86
N SER A 8 -20.15 16.65 25.60
CA SER A 8 -18.95 17.43 25.22
C SER A 8 -19.10 18.43 24.06
N VAL A 9 -19.48 19.66 24.38
CA VAL A 9 -19.12 20.84 23.56
C VAL A 9 -17.86 21.44 24.17
N ASP A 10 -16.69 21.12 23.61
CA ASP A 10 -15.42 21.55 24.16
C ASP A 10 -15.11 23.04 23.92
N ASP A 11 -15.79 23.74 23.01
CA ASP A 11 -15.56 25.17 22.77
C ASP A 11 -16.85 25.96 22.47
N LEU A 12 -17.41 26.60 23.49
CA LEU A 12 -18.47 27.61 23.33
C LEU A 12 -17.87 29.02 23.34
N ALA A 13 -17.97 29.73 22.21
CA ALA A 13 -17.51 31.13 22.09
C ALA A 13 -18.70 32.11 22.18
N LEU A 14 -18.65 33.04 23.13
CA LEU A 14 -19.64 34.11 23.27
C LEU A 14 -19.04 35.43 22.81
N LEU A 15 -19.68 36.07 21.83
CA LEU A 15 -19.30 37.38 21.32
C LEU A 15 -20.36 38.42 21.70
N SER A 16 -19.91 39.58 22.19
CA SER A 16 -20.75 40.72 22.55
C SER A 16 -19.96 42.01 22.37
N HIS A 17 -20.65 43.10 22.00
CA HIS A 17 -20.03 44.41 21.78
C HIS A 17 -19.92 45.26 23.05
N THR A 18 -20.67 44.93 24.12
CA THR A 18 -20.61 45.63 25.40
C THR A 18 -20.36 44.67 26.56
N GLN A 19 -19.66 45.14 27.59
CA GLN A 19 -19.33 44.34 28.78
C GLN A 19 -20.60 43.90 29.53
N GLN A 20 -21.62 44.76 29.63
CA GLN A 20 -22.92 44.40 30.22
C GLN A 20 -23.63 43.27 29.45
N GLN A 21 -23.60 43.28 28.11
CA GLN A 21 -24.18 42.20 27.32
C GLN A 21 -23.39 40.90 27.48
N MET A 22 -22.06 40.99 27.56
CA MET A 22 -21.22 39.82 27.79
C MET A 22 -21.50 39.21 29.17
N GLN A 23 -21.58 40.03 30.22
CA GLN A 23 -21.92 39.57 31.57
C GLN A 23 -23.30 38.89 31.60
N LYS A 24 -24.33 39.50 30.98
CA LYS A 24 -25.68 38.92 30.89
C LYS A 24 -25.70 37.56 30.17
N LYS A 25 -24.99 37.44 29.04
CA LYS A 25 -24.88 36.17 28.30
C LYS A 25 -24.17 35.11 29.12
N THR A 26 -23.06 35.47 29.77
CA THR A 26 -22.30 34.54 30.62
C THR A 26 -23.12 34.06 31.81
N THR A 27 -23.86 34.94 32.49
CA THR A 27 -24.75 34.53 33.60
C THR A 27 -25.92 33.68 33.12
N SER A 28 -26.49 34.00 31.95
CA SER A 28 -27.60 33.21 31.36
C SER A 28 -27.13 31.82 30.96
N VAL A 29 -25.95 31.70 30.34
CA VAL A 29 -25.36 30.42 29.98
C VAL A 29 -25.01 29.61 31.22
N ALA A 30 -24.43 30.23 32.26
CA ALA A 30 -24.16 29.54 33.53
C ALA A 30 -25.43 28.99 34.18
N ALA A 31 -26.50 29.78 34.24
CA ALA A 31 -27.78 29.35 34.80
C ALA A 31 -28.43 28.22 33.98
N ALA A 32 -28.41 28.33 32.65
CA ALA A 32 -28.94 27.29 31.75
C ALA A 32 -28.13 26.00 31.83
N SER A 33 -26.79 26.08 31.89
CA SER A 33 -25.91 24.92 32.07
C SER A 33 -26.17 24.24 33.42
N ALA A 34 -26.30 25.00 34.51
CA ALA A 34 -26.60 24.46 35.83
C ALA A 34 -27.98 23.75 35.88
N ALA A 35 -28.99 24.30 35.20
CA ALA A 35 -30.31 23.68 35.10
C ALA A 35 -30.31 22.32 34.37
N VAL A 36 -29.31 22.07 33.53
CA VAL A 36 -29.11 20.80 32.80
C VAL A 36 -28.00 19.93 33.44
N GLY A 37 -27.50 20.33 34.62
CA GLY A 37 -26.47 19.58 35.36
C GLY A 37 -25.04 19.72 34.83
N LEU A 38 -24.77 20.67 33.93
CA LEU A 38 -23.44 20.97 33.39
C LEU A 38 -22.76 22.08 34.21
N ASN A 39 -21.46 21.92 34.48
CA ASN A 39 -20.67 22.89 35.24
C ASN A 39 -19.63 23.58 34.35
N ILE A 40 -19.62 24.92 34.34
CA ILE A 40 -18.65 25.70 33.56
C ILE A 40 -17.31 25.72 34.29
N HIS A 41 -16.27 25.22 33.64
CA HIS A 41 -14.93 25.19 34.23
C HIS A 41 -14.26 26.57 34.24
N LYS A 42 -14.46 27.30 35.35
CA LYS A 42 -14.00 28.69 35.55
C LYS A 42 -12.51 28.94 35.25
N GLY A 43 -11.64 27.95 35.50
CA GLY A 43 -10.20 28.06 35.22
C GLY A 43 -9.80 27.88 33.75
N LYS A 44 -10.69 27.32 32.93
CA LYS A 44 -10.49 27.11 31.48
C LYS A 44 -11.17 28.19 30.65
N SER A 45 -12.24 28.80 31.19
CA SER A 45 -12.91 29.95 30.61
C SER A 45 -11.99 31.18 30.61
N LYS A 46 -11.78 31.74 29.42
CA LYS A 46 -10.91 32.90 29.17
C LYS A 46 -11.71 33.99 28.47
N VAL A 47 -11.33 35.24 28.69
CA VAL A 47 -11.91 36.41 28.02
C VAL A 47 -10.83 37.04 27.15
N LEU A 48 -11.10 37.22 25.86
CA LEU A 48 -10.28 38.06 24.98
C LEU A 48 -11.03 39.38 24.76
N ARG A 49 -10.34 40.49 24.95
CA ARG A 49 -10.86 41.83 24.68
C ARG A 49 -10.21 42.37 23.42
N TYR A 50 -11.01 42.98 22.57
CA TYR A 50 -10.58 43.57 21.30
C TYR A 50 -11.06 45.02 21.23
N ASN A 51 -10.14 45.97 20.97
CA ASN A 51 -10.42 47.40 20.79
C ASN A 51 -11.31 48.05 21.89
N THR A 52 -11.08 47.72 23.16
CA THR A 52 -11.84 48.31 24.28
C THR A 52 -10.92 48.75 25.42
N ALA A 53 -11.21 49.91 26.02
CA ALA A 53 -10.51 50.43 27.20
C ALA A 53 -11.13 49.97 28.53
N CYS A 54 -12.28 49.27 28.48
CA CYS A 54 -12.97 48.76 29.67
C CYS A 54 -12.27 47.49 30.21
N THR A 55 -11.80 47.57 31.46
CA THR A 55 -11.11 46.48 32.17
C THR A 55 -11.98 45.80 33.22
N ASP A 56 -13.27 46.11 33.27
CA ASP A 56 -14.17 45.59 34.30
C ASP A 56 -14.28 44.06 34.20
N PRO A 57 -14.10 43.32 35.32
CA PRO A 57 -14.01 41.88 35.30
C PRO A 57 -15.35 41.23 34.95
N ILE A 58 -15.30 40.17 34.14
CA ILE A 58 -16.45 39.30 33.89
C ILE A 58 -16.44 38.19 34.93
N THR A 59 -17.54 38.01 35.64
CA THR A 59 -17.63 37.07 36.77
C THR A 59 -18.65 35.97 36.53
N ILE A 60 -18.35 34.76 37.00
CA ILE A 60 -19.29 33.64 37.07
C ILE A 60 -19.37 33.18 38.53
N ASP A 61 -20.55 33.29 39.14
CA ASP A 61 -20.80 33.08 40.57
C ASP A 61 -19.77 33.78 41.47
N GLY A 62 -19.52 35.06 41.20
CA GLY A 62 -18.59 35.89 41.98
C GLY A 62 -17.10 35.67 41.71
N LYS A 63 -16.70 34.72 40.86
CA LYS A 63 -15.29 34.49 40.49
C LYS A 63 -14.96 35.14 39.14
N GLY A 64 -13.92 35.98 39.10
CA GLY A 64 -13.44 36.63 37.88
C GLY A 64 -12.79 35.64 36.90
N LEU A 65 -13.11 35.80 35.61
CA LEU A 65 -12.49 35.04 34.52
C LEU A 65 -11.14 35.64 34.12
N LYS A 66 -10.26 34.81 33.56
CA LYS A 66 -8.91 35.25 33.15
C LYS A 66 -8.96 35.97 31.81
N ASP A 67 -8.56 37.25 31.79
CA ASP A 67 -8.29 37.98 30.55
C ASP A 67 -6.99 37.45 29.90
N VAL A 68 -7.06 37.14 28.61
CA VAL A 68 -5.92 36.67 27.79
C VAL A 68 -5.72 37.59 26.61
N LYS A 69 -4.46 37.77 26.19
CA LYS A 69 -4.11 38.60 25.03
C LYS A 69 -4.24 37.87 23.70
N ALA A 70 -4.11 36.55 23.70
CA ALA A 70 -4.32 35.72 22.53
C ALA A 70 -4.90 34.36 22.93
N PHE A 71 -5.69 33.77 22.05
CA PHE A 71 -6.16 32.39 22.21
C PHE A 71 -6.18 31.66 20.86
N THR A 72 -5.94 30.35 20.90
CA THR A 72 -5.98 29.50 19.71
C THR A 72 -7.37 28.91 19.59
N TYR A 73 -8.08 29.23 18.51
CA TYR A 73 -9.40 28.70 18.22
C TYR A 73 -9.39 27.99 16.87
N LEU A 74 -9.83 26.71 16.85
CA LEU A 74 -9.85 25.87 15.64
C LEU A 74 -8.53 25.90 14.85
N GLY A 75 -7.40 25.98 15.56
CA GLY A 75 -6.06 25.99 14.97
C GLY A 75 -5.55 27.34 14.45
N SER A 76 -6.34 28.42 14.56
CA SER A 76 -5.91 29.79 14.23
C SER A 76 -5.69 30.63 15.50
N ILE A 77 -4.60 31.39 15.57
CA ILE A 77 -4.31 32.28 16.70
C ILE A 77 -5.04 33.61 16.52
N ILE A 78 -5.93 33.93 17.46
CA ILE A 78 -6.64 35.20 17.52
C ILE A 78 -6.02 36.03 18.63
N ASP A 79 -5.43 37.17 18.25
CA ASP A 79 -4.78 38.14 19.14
C ASP A 79 -5.69 39.34 19.45
N GLU A 80 -5.35 40.11 20.48
CA GLU A 80 -6.02 41.34 20.91
C GLU A 80 -6.06 42.44 19.83
N HIS A 81 -5.25 42.31 18.77
CA HIS A 81 -5.22 43.20 17.62
C HIS A 81 -6.03 42.67 16.41
N GLY A 82 -6.66 41.50 16.51
CA GLY A 82 -7.57 40.96 15.48
C GLY A 82 -6.91 40.62 14.13
N GLY A 83 -5.60 40.80 14.00
CA GLY A 83 -4.83 40.57 12.79
C GLY A 83 -4.36 39.12 12.64
N SER A 84 -4.18 38.67 11.38
CA SER A 84 -3.67 37.34 11.04
C SER A 84 -2.15 37.19 11.22
N ASP A 85 -1.43 38.26 11.56
CA ASP A 85 0.04 38.28 11.56
C ASP A 85 0.64 37.29 12.58
N ALA A 86 0.01 37.16 13.75
CA ALA A 86 0.39 36.17 14.75
C ALA A 86 0.20 34.72 14.26
N ASP A 87 -0.89 34.45 13.54
CA ASP A 87 -1.19 33.14 12.96
C ASP A 87 -0.25 32.81 11.80
N VAL A 88 0.01 33.79 10.91
CA VAL A 88 0.96 33.67 9.78
C VAL A 88 2.36 33.39 10.30
N LYS A 89 2.82 34.12 11.32
CA LYS A 89 4.13 33.92 11.94
C LYS A 89 4.26 32.55 12.61
N ALA A 90 3.20 32.07 13.26
CA ALA A 90 3.17 30.72 13.84
C ALA A 90 3.19 29.62 12.77
N ARG A 91 2.47 29.79 11.66
CA ARG A 91 2.49 28.84 10.52
C ARG A 91 3.84 28.81 9.82
N ILE A 92 4.49 29.96 9.62
CA ILE A 92 5.85 30.04 9.08
C ILE A 92 6.85 29.36 10.02
N GLY A 93 6.70 29.54 11.34
CA GLY A 93 7.51 28.85 12.35
C GLY A 93 7.38 27.32 12.28
N LYS A 94 6.14 26.82 12.17
CA LYS A 94 5.86 25.37 11.99
C LYS A 94 6.40 24.85 10.66
N ALA A 95 6.25 25.59 9.57
CA ALA A 95 6.79 25.22 8.27
C ALA A 95 8.32 25.19 8.27
N ARG A 96 8.99 26.13 8.93
CA ARG A 96 10.45 26.13 9.12
C ARG A 96 10.92 24.95 9.96
N ALA A 97 10.20 24.59 11.02
CA ALA A 97 10.51 23.41 11.82
C ALA A 97 10.35 22.11 11.02
N ALA A 98 9.28 21.98 10.24
CA ALA A 98 9.07 20.84 9.35
C ALA A 98 10.16 20.77 8.26
N TYR A 99 10.52 21.90 7.66
CA TYR A 99 11.62 21.98 6.68
C TYR A 99 12.98 21.56 7.28
N LEU A 100 13.26 21.97 8.52
CA LEU A 100 14.47 21.57 9.23
C LEU A 100 14.48 20.07 9.58
N GLN A 101 13.32 19.48 9.88
CA GLN A 101 13.18 18.02 10.04
C GLN A 101 13.39 17.28 8.71
N LEU A 102 12.83 17.79 7.61
CA LEU A 102 13.03 17.26 6.25
C LEU A 102 14.49 17.35 5.79
N ARG A 103 15.23 18.39 6.20
CA ARG A 103 16.67 18.51 5.94
C ARG A 103 17.47 17.34 6.56
N ASN A 104 17.08 16.88 7.75
CA ASN A 104 17.71 15.73 8.39
C ASN A 104 17.36 14.40 7.67
N ILE A 105 16.17 14.31 7.07
CA ILE A 105 15.76 13.17 6.22
C ILE A 105 16.50 13.19 4.88
N TRP A 106 16.67 14.36 4.26
CA TRP A 106 17.40 14.51 2.99
C TRP A 106 18.90 14.22 3.15
N ASN A 107 19.47 14.50 4.33
CA ASN A 107 20.84 14.15 4.69
C ASN A 107 21.01 12.73 5.27
N SER A 108 19.94 11.93 5.31
CA SER A 108 20.00 10.54 5.77
C SER A 108 20.75 9.67 4.77
N LYS A 109 21.74 8.90 5.26
CA LYS A 109 22.51 7.93 4.48
C LYS A 109 21.63 6.82 3.87
N GLN A 110 20.40 6.62 4.33
CA GLN A 110 19.52 5.52 3.91
C GLN A 110 18.95 5.69 2.50
N LEU A 111 18.61 6.92 2.11
CA LEU A 111 18.22 7.25 0.72
C LEU A 111 19.44 7.13 -0.22
N SER A 112 20.64 7.40 0.30
CA SER A 112 21.89 7.14 -0.39
C SER A 112 22.13 5.65 -0.60
N THR A 113 21.72 4.76 0.30
CA THR A 113 22.01 3.32 0.18
C THR A 113 21.28 2.70 -1.01
N ASN A 114 19.97 2.94 -1.16
CA ASN A 114 19.20 2.40 -2.29
C ASN A 114 19.65 3.01 -3.62
N ALA A 115 19.88 4.32 -3.67
CA ALA A 115 20.44 4.98 -4.85
C ALA A 115 21.86 4.49 -5.18
N LYS A 116 22.70 4.26 -4.16
CA LYS A 116 24.06 3.73 -4.31
C LYS A 116 24.06 2.27 -4.72
N VAL A 117 23.11 1.45 -4.28
CA VAL A 117 22.92 0.07 -4.76
C VAL A 117 22.55 0.09 -6.24
N VAL A 118 21.55 0.87 -6.64
CA VAL A 118 21.17 1.00 -8.06
C VAL A 118 22.34 1.53 -8.90
N PHE A 119 23.06 2.55 -8.42
CA PHE A 119 24.20 3.12 -9.12
C PHE A 119 25.39 2.15 -9.20
N ASN A 120 25.65 1.37 -8.15
CA ASN A 120 26.68 0.32 -8.17
C ASN A 120 26.31 -0.83 -9.11
N VAL A 121 25.02 -1.17 -9.21
CA VAL A 121 24.51 -2.15 -10.19
C VAL A 121 24.71 -1.62 -11.61
N LEU A 122 24.38 -0.34 -11.88
CA LEU A 122 24.61 0.27 -13.19
C LEU A 122 26.09 0.42 -13.55
N LYS A 123 26.97 0.60 -12.56
CA LYS A 123 28.43 0.59 -12.73
C LYS A 123 29.01 -0.80 -12.97
N ASN A 124 28.23 -1.87 -12.79
CA ASN A 124 28.70 -3.21 -13.10
C ASN A 124 29.11 -3.23 -14.59
N PRO A 125 30.36 -3.60 -14.93
CA PRO A 125 30.84 -3.59 -16.31
C PRO A 125 29.91 -4.34 -17.28
N LEU A 126 29.22 -5.37 -16.79
CA LEU A 126 28.21 -6.12 -17.54
C LEU A 126 27.04 -5.25 -18.01
N ILE A 127 26.46 -4.49 -17.09
CA ILE A 127 25.27 -3.68 -17.35
C ILE A 127 25.67 -2.39 -18.07
N PHE A 128 26.79 -1.79 -17.67
CA PHE A 128 27.30 -0.57 -18.27
C PHE A 128 27.64 -0.74 -19.76
N MET A 129 28.44 -1.75 -20.12
CA MET A 129 28.86 -1.97 -21.50
C MET A 129 27.68 -2.34 -22.41
N THR A 130 26.75 -3.16 -21.92
CA THR A 130 25.55 -3.54 -22.69
C THR A 130 24.61 -2.35 -22.92
N LEU A 131 24.38 -1.50 -21.92
CA LEU A 131 23.56 -0.29 -22.06
C LEU A 131 24.16 0.70 -23.07
N ILE A 132 25.47 0.92 -23.03
CA ILE A 132 26.14 1.80 -24.00
C ILE A 132 26.00 1.23 -25.41
N GLY A 133 26.17 -0.08 -25.59
CA GLY A 133 25.94 -0.74 -26.88
C GLY A 133 24.53 -0.50 -27.41
N ILE A 134 23.50 -0.66 -26.56
CA ILE A 134 22.10 -0.39 -26.89
C ILE A 134 21.90 1.07 -27.32
N ILE A 135 22.45 2.03 -26.55
CA ILE A 135 22.34 3.46 -26.84
C ILE A 135 23.02 3.80 -28.18
N PHE A 136 24.22 3.27 -28.42
CA PHE A 136 24.94 3.48 -29.68
C PHE A 136 24.18 2.93 -30.87
N ASN A 137 23.54 1.77 -30.74
CA ASN A 137 22.68 1.24 -31.80
C ASN A 137 21.50 2.20 -32.09
N LEU A 138 20.85 2.73 -31.05
CA LEU A 138 19.74 3.68 -31.22
C LEU A 138 20.17 4.99 -31.90
N ILE A 139 21.37 5.49 -31.59
CA ILE A 139 21.93 6.71 -32.21
C ILE A 139 22.32 6.45 -33.67
N LEU A 140 23.01 5.33 -33.94
CA LEU A 140 23.57 5.01 -35.25
C LEU A 140 22.57 4.32 -36.20
N LYS A 141 21.34 4.03 -35.74
CA LYS A 141 20.28 3.37 -36.52
C LYS A 141 20.78 2.13 -37.27
N HIS A 142 21.56 1.28 -36.61
CA HIS A 142 22.20 0.07 -37.15
C HIS A 142 23.36 0.25 -38.14
N HIS A 143 23.80 1.48 -38.47
CA HIS A 143 24.96 1.68 -39.35
C HIS A 143 26.25 1.92 -38.57
N LEU A 144 27.03 0.86 -38.40
CA LEU A 144 28.44 0.95 -38.01
C LEU A 144 29.31 1.10 -39.28
N PRO A 145 30.28 2.04 -39.31
CA PRO A 145 31.29 2.05 -40.36
C PRO A 145 32.07 0.73 -40.37
N VAL A 146 32.34 0.19 -41.56
CA VAL A 146 32.95 -1.15 -41.75
C VAL A 146 34.24 -1.34 -40.94
N TYR A 147 35.07 -0.30 -40.82
CA TYR A 147 36.31 -0.34 -40.05
C TYR A 147 36.10 -0.48 -38.54
N ILE A 148 35.03 0.12 -38.00
CA ILE A 148 34.72 0.06 -36.57
C ILE A 148 34.11 -1.30 -36.23
N ASP A 149 33.30 -1.87 -37.12
CA ASP A 149 32.70 -3.21 -36.94
C ASP A 149 33.77 -4.32 -36.91
N GLY A 150 34.71 -4.29 -37.86
CA GLY A 150 35.82 -5.24 -37.91
C GLY A 150 36.80 -5.12 -36.72
N LEU A 151 37.00 -3.90 -36.21
CA LEU A 151 37.79 -3.69 -35.00
C LEU A 151 37.05 -4.21 -33.75
N LEU A 152 35.77 -3.90 -33.62
CA LEU A 152 34.95 -4.30 -32.48
C LEU A 152 34.76 -5.82 -32.41
N SER A 153 34.68 -6.54 -33.52
CA SER A 153 34.57 -8.00 -33.53
C SER A 153 35.83 -8.67 -33.01
N VAL A 154 37.01 -8.28 -33.52
CA VAL A 154 38.30 -8.84 -33.09
C VAL A 154 38.59 -8.54 -31.61
N ILE A 155 38.26 -7.34 -31.13
CA ILE A 155 38.42 -6.99 -29.73
C ILE A 155 37.34 -7.66 -28.86
N ALA A 156 36.12 -7.88 -29.37
CA ALA A 156 35.09 -8.63 -28.65
C ALA A 156 35.50 -10.09 -28.42
N ASP A 157 36.16 -10.72 -29.38
CA ASP A 157 36.66 -12.10 -29.23
C ASP A 157 37.79 -12.19 -28.19
N SER A 158 38.55 -11.10 -28.01
CA SER A 158 39.69 -11.04 -27.09
C SER A 158 39.34 -10.54 -25.68
N PHE A 159 38.29 -9.71 -25.53
CA PHE A 159 37.93 -9.07 -24.27
C PHE A 159 36.42 -9.14 -24.00
N GLY A 160 36.04 -9.68 -22.82
CA GLY A 160 34.63 -9.84 -22.46
C GLY A 160 33.83 -8.53 -22.38
N ALA A 161 34.46 -7.41 -22.07
CA ALA A 161 33.80 -6.10 -21.96
C ALA A 161 33.33 -5.56 -23.33
N THR A 162 34.14 -5.74 -24.37
CA THR A 162 33.79 -5.39 -25.77
C THR A 162 32.80 -6.39 -26.35
N ALA A 163 32.85 -7.66 -25.96
CA ALA A 163 31.81 -8.64 -26.31
C ALA A 163 30.43 -8.19 -25.80
N LEU A 164 30.36 -7.64 -24.59
CA LEU A 164 29.12 -7.11 -24.00
C LEU A 164 28.61 -5.85 -24.69
N PHE A 165 29.52 -4.96 -25.09
CA PHE A 165 29.17 -3.80 -25.90
C PHE A 165 28.64 -4.23 -27.28
N SER A 166 29.36 -5.10 -27.98
CA SER A 166 28.96 -5.64 -29.29
C SER A 166 27.66 -6.43 -29.21
N LEU A 167 27.43 -7.14 -28.11
CA LEU A 167 26.17 -7.79 -27.78
C LEU A 167 25.04 -6.76 -27.64
N GLY A 168 25.20 -5.76 -26.77
CA GLY A 168 24.21 -4.70 -26.57
C GLY A 168 23.91 -3.92 -27.85
N TYR A 169 24.94 -3.64 -28.64
CA TYR A 169 24.82 -3.02 -29.96
C TYR A 169 24.12 -3.94 -30.96
N GLY A 170 24.50 -5.21 -31.07
CA GLY A 170 23.95 -6.11 -32.08
C GLY A 170 22.50 -6.56 -31.83
N MET A 171 21.98 -6.38 -30.61
CA MET A 171 20.71 -6.96 -30.17
C MET A 171 19.47 -6.13 -30.50
N VAL A 172 19.57 -4.81 -30.49
CA VAL A 172 18.43 -3.94 -30.80
C VAL A 172 18.08 -4.12 -32.28
N GLY A 173 16.81 -4.42 -32.59
CA GLY A 173 16.33 -4.69 -33.95
C GLY A 173 16.42 -6.16 -34.39
N LYS A 174 17.31 -6.98 -33.82
CA LYS A 174 17.39 -8.43 -34.11
C LYS A 174 16.44 -9.29 -33.29
N MET A 175 15.75 -8.73 -32.29
CA MET A 175 14.74 -9.48 -31.52
C MET A 175 13.58 -9.99 -32.40
N SER A 176 13.27 -9.33 -33.52
CA SER A 176 12.25 -9.81 -34.47
C SER A 176 12.72 -10.95 -35.36
N THR A 177 14.03 -11.24 -35.42
CA THR A 177 14.57 -12.34 -36.23
C THR A 177 14.59 -13.66 -35.48
N ILE A 178 14.29 -13.67 -34.18
CA ILE A 178 14.21 -14.88 -33.36
C ILE A 178 13.00 -15.70 -33.80
N THR A 179 13.22 -16.98 -34.09
CA THR A 179 12.14 -17.89 -34.46
C THR A 179 11.29 -18.27 -33.24
N GLN A 180 10.03 -18.68 -33.44
CA GLN A 180 9.17 -19.09 -32.33
C GLN A 180 9.78 -20.22 -31.49
N ARG A 181 10.45 -21.19 -32.13
CA ARG A 181 11.13 -22.30 -31.45
C ARG A 181 12.24 -21.80 -30.52
N GLU A 182 13.07 -20.89 -31.00
CA GLU A 182 14.16 -20.27 -30.23
C GLU A 182 13.62 -19.48 -29.03
N ALA A 183 12.52 -18.76 -29.22
CA ALA A 183 11.85 -18.03 -28.13
C ALA A 183 11.34 -18.98 -27.02
N TYR A 184 10.76 -20.13 -27.36
CA TYR A 184 10.32 -21.12 -26.37
C TYR A 184 11.50 -21.73 -25.59
N ILE A 185 12.58 -22.09 -26.29
CA ILE A 185 13.82 -22.59 -25.67
C ILE A 185 14.35 -21.54 -24.69
N LEU A 186 14.46 -20.28 -25.14
CA LEU A 186 14.97 -19.18 -24.34
C LEU A 186 14.13 -18.93 -23.09
N THR A 187 12.81 -18.91 -23.24
CA THR A 187 11.88 -18.69 -22.13
C THR A 187 11.99 -19.81 -21.09
N THR A 188 12.13 -21.06 -21.55
CA THR A 188 12.29 -22.23 -20.68
C THR A 188 13.61 -22.17 -19.90
N ILE A 189 14.73 -21.87 -20.59
CA ILE A 189 16.04 -21.72 -19.95
C ILE A 189 16.02 -20.61 -18.91
N LEU A 190 15.46 -19.45 -19.25
CA LEU A 190 15.36 -18.32 -18.31
C LEU A 190 14.50 -18.66 -17.10
N LEU A 191 13.36 -19.31 -17.29
CA LEU A 191 12.47 -19.68 -16.19
C LEU A 191 13.12 -20.70 -15.25
N THR A 192 13.75 -21.74 -15.80
CA THR A 192 14.53 -22.72 -15.04
C THR A 192 15.65 -22.03 -14.28
N LYS A 193 16.39 -21.14 -14.93
CA LYS A 193 17.49 -20.43 -14.29
C LYS A 193 17.02 -19.53 -13.15
N LEU A 194 16.00 -18.71 -13.37
CA LEU A 194 15.57 -17.70 -12.41
C LEU A 194 14.80 -18.30 -11.23
N LEU A 195 14.08 -19.41 -11.43
CA LEU A 195 13.21 -19.99 -10.41
C LEU A 195 13.72 -21.30 -9.83
N ILE A 196 14.37 -22.17 -10.60
CA ILE A 196 14.70 -23.54 -10.15
C ILE A 196 16.14 -23.60 -9.62
N VAL A 197 17.10 -22.99 -10.32
CA VAL A 197 18.53 -23.03 -9.94
C VAL A 197 18.79 -22.50 -8.52
N PRO A 198 18.14 -21.42 -8.03
CA PRO A 198 18.29 -20.98 -6.63
C PRO A 198 17.96 -22.08 -5.60
N PHE A 199 16.90 -22.86 -5.83
CA PHE A 199 16.53 -23.94 -4.91
C PHE A 199 17.47 -25.14 -5.03
N ILE A 200 17.87 -25.50 -6.25
CA ILE A 200 18.84 -26.58 -6.47
C ILE A 200 20.16 -26.24 -5.78
N THR A 201 20.68 -25.03 -5.98
CA THR A 201 21.94 -24.57 -5.36
C THR A 201 21.87 -24.55 -3.84
N ARG A 202 20.75 -24.09 -3.27
CA ARG A 202 20.50 -24.17 -1.82
C ARG A 202 20.57 -25.62 -1.32
N GLU A 203 19.85 -26.53 -1.97
CA GLU A 203 19.72 -27.91 -1.53
C GLU A 203 21.04 -28.68 -1.66
N LEU A 204 21.78 -28.44 -2.76
CA LEU A 204 23.13 -28.99 -2.94
C LEU A 204 24.07 -28.56 -1.81
N VAL A 205 24.05 -27.28 -1.40
CA VAL A 205 24.88 -26.79 -0.30
C VAL A 205 24.50 -27.45 1.04
N VAL A 206 23.22 -27.69 1.28
CA VAL A 206 22.75 -28.41 2.48
C VAL A 206 23.27 -29.84 2.49
N GLN A 207 23.25 -30.55 1.36
CA GLN A 207 23.71 -31.94 1.26
C GLN A 207 25.24 -32.08 1.36
N MET A 208 26.00 -31.09 0.90
CA MET A 208 27.46 -31.12 0.95
C MET A 208 28.06 -30.77 2.32
N MET A 209 27.26 -30.26 3.27
CA MET A 209 27.74 -29.78 4.57
C MET A 209 27.47 -30.81 5.69
N PRO A 210 28.44 -31.10 6.57
CA PRO A 210 28.25 -32.02 7.68
C PRO A 210 27.29 -31.45 8.74
N ILE A 211 26.43 -32.33 9.29
CA ILE A 211 25.32 -32.02 10.21
C ILE A 211 25.76 -31.32 11.51
N ALA A 212 27.05 -31.35 11.86
CA ALA A 212 27.59 -30.85 13.12
C ALA A 212 27.57 -29.31 13.30
N LEU A 213 27.27 -28.51 12.25
CA LEU A 213 27.34 -27.05 12.31
C LEU A 213 26.12 -26.35 11.68
N VAL A 214 24.94 -26.59 12.26
CA VAL A 214 23.62 -26.13 11.77
C VAL A 214 23.58 -24.63 11.39
N ASN A 215 24.20 -23.76 12.19
CA ASN A 215 24.21 -22.31 11.93
C ASN A 215 25.03 -21.94 10.69
N GLU A 216 26.16 -22.61 10.45
CA GLU A 216 26.99 -22.33 9.27
C GLU A 216 26.34 -22.92 8.01
N THR A 217 25.75 -24.11 8.10
CA THR A 217 24.96 -24.70 6.99
C THR A 217 23.83 -23.77 6.55
N LEU A 218 23.15 -23.09 7.49
CA LEU A 218 22.14 -22.09 7.15
C LEU A 218 22.73 -20.88 6.41
N ARG A 219 23.89 -20.37 6.84
CA ARG A 219 24.54 -19.20 6.20
C ARG A 219 25.01 -19.54 4.78
N TYR A 220 25.67 -20.66 4.58
CA TYR A 220 26.14 -21.08 3.26
C TYR A 220 25.00 -21.46 2.32
N SER A 221 23.95 -22.13 2.81
CA SER A 221 22.78 -22.45 1.97
C SER A 221 21.99 -21.20 1.58
N THR A 222 21.90 -20.22 2.47
CA THR A 222 21.30 -18.91 2.17
C THR A 222 22.12 -18.14 1.14
N PHE A 223 23.46 -18.16 1.26
CA PHE A 223 24.36 -17.59 0.26
C PHE A 223 24.23 -18.32 -1.09
N GLY A 224 24.20 -19.65 -1.09
CA GLY A 224 24.00 -20.48 -2.29
C GLY A 224 22.67 -20.18 -2.99
N PHE A 225 21.58 -20.05 -2.22
CA PHE A 225 20.27 -19.65 -2.73
C PHE A 225 20.33 -18.30 -3.47
N LEU A 226 20.96 -17.29 -2.87
CA LEU A 226 21.11 -15.98 -3.49
C LEU A 226 22.08 -16.03 -4.69
N TYR A 227 23.14 -16.83 -4.60
CA TYR A 227 24.11 -17.04 -5.68
C TYR A 227 23.47 -17.67 -6.92
N GLY A 228 22.52 -18.59 -6.76
CA GLY A 228 21.76 -19.18 -7.86
C GLY A 228 20.94 -18.18 -8.67
N THR A 229 20.73 -16.96 -8.16
CA THR A 229 20.00 -15.87 -8.82
C THR A 229 20.91 -14.94 -9.64
N THR A 230 22.22 -15.17 -9.61
CA THR A 230 23.19 -14.31 -10.29
C THR A 230 23.02 -14.32 -11.81
N PRO A 231 23.29 -13.19 -12.49
CA PRO A 231 23.20 -13.11 -13.95
C PRO A 231 24.18 -14.09 -14.61
N THR A 232 23.82 -14.57 -15.81
CA THR A 232 24.66 -15.56 -16.49
C THR A 232 25.91 -14.86 -16.96
N ALA A 233 27.04 -15.55 -16.90
CA ALA A 233 28.29 -14.96 -17.36
C ALA A 233 28.25 -14.76 -18.90
N PRO A 234 28.79 -13.63 -19.42
CA PRO A 234 28.87 -13.34 -20.84
C PRO A 234 29.56 -14.39 -21.72
N PRO A 235 30.58 -15.15 -21.25
CA PRO A 235 31.22 -16.19 -22.06
C PRO A 235 30.26 -17.25 -22.62
N VAL A 236 29.08 -17.44 -22.03
CA VAL A 236 28.05 -18.33 -22.58
C VAL A 236 27.61 -17.89 -23.99
N PHE A 237 27.59 -16.59 -24.26
CA PHE A 237 27.33 -16.07 -25.61
C PHE A 237 28.50 -16.35 -26.56
N LEU A 238 29.74 -16.21 -26.10
CA LEU A 238 30.93 -16.50 -26.92
C LEU A 238 30.96 -17.97 -27.34
N PHE A 239 30.71 -18.90 -26.41
CA PHE A 239 30.59 -20.31 -26.75
C PHE A 239 29.43 -20.59 -27.71
N ALA A 240 28.29 -19.92 -27.53
CA ALA A 240 27.16 -20.04 -28.46
C ALA A 240 27.50 -19.56 -29.87
N ALA A 241 28.29 -18.49 -30.00
CA ALA A 241 28.77 -17.97 -31.27
C ALA A 241 29.79 -18.91 -31.91
N GLU A 242 30.77 -19.39 -31.14
CA GLU A 242 31.81 -20.31 -31.59
C GLU A 242 31.21 -21.63 -32.11
N TYR A 243 30.32 -22.26 -31.34
CA TYR A 243 29.69 -23.52 -31.69
C TYR A 243 28.44 -23.38 -32.57
N GLN A 244 28.11 -22.16 -33.03
CA GLN A 244 26.93 -21.87 -33.87
C GLN A 244 25.59 -22.35 -33.25
N VAL A 245 25.47 -22.30 -31.92
CA VAL A 245 24.26 -22.69 -31.18
C VAL A 245 23.42 -21.45 -30.91
N ILE A 246 22.57 -21.07 -31.87
CA ILE A 246 21.54 -20.02 -31.73
C ILE A 246 22.05 -18.74 -31.01
N PRO A 247 23.15 -18.12 -31.49
CA PRO A 247 23.85 -17.06 -30.75
C PRO A 247 22.99 -15.82 -30.52
N VAL A 248 22.10 -15.47 -31.48
CA VAL A 248 21.20 -14.33 -31.37
C VAL A 248 20.20 -14.52 -30.22
N ALA A 249 19.59 -15.70 -30.10
CA ALA A 249 18.63 -15.97 -29.03
C ALA A 249 19.33 -16.03 -27.66
N ILE A 250 20.49 -16.68 -27.57
CA ILE A 250 21.28 -16.75 -26.32
C ILE A 250 21.72 -15.36 -25.88
N GLY A 251 22.18 -14.51 -26.80
CA GLY A 251 22.50 -13.12 -26.52
C GLY A 251 21.31 -12.34 -25.96
N VAL A 252 20.13 -12.49 -26.58
CA VAL A 252 18.88 -11.89 -26.08
C VAL A 252 18.52 -12.39 -24.68
N GLY A 253 18.65 -13.70 -24.44
CA GLY A 253 18.41 -14.29 -23.12
C GLY A 253 19.39 -13.81 -22.07
N LEU A 254 20.66 -13.63 -22.41
CA LEU A 254 21.67 -13.15 -21.47
C LEU A 254 21.31 -11.75 -20.93
N VAL A 255 20.92 -10.84 -21.80
CA VAL A 255 20.52 -9.48 -21.40
C VAL A 255 19.19 -9.48 -20.66
N LEU A 256 18.17 -10.16 -21.20
CA LEU A 256 16.86 -10.26 -20.52
C LEU A 256 17.00 -10.91 -19.14
N GLY A 257 17.77 -11.99 -19.05
CA GLY A 257 18.08 -12.68 -17.80
C GLY A 257 18.78 -11.76 -16.82
N THR A 258 19.75 -10.95 -17.27
CA THR A 258 20.45 -9.99 -16.40
C THR A 258 19.50 -8.95 -15.82
N PHE A 259 18.60 -8.38 -16.64
CA PHE A 259 17.58 -7.45 -16.15
C PHE A 259 16.57 -8.11 -15.21
N LEU A 260 16.18 -9.37 -15.47
CA LEU A 260 15.22 -10.11 -14.64
C LEU A 260 15.84 -10.63 -13.33
N CYS A 261 17.16 -10.85 -13.27
CA CYS A 261 17.85 -11.29 -12.04
C CYS A 261 17.73 -10.25 -10.92
N VAL A 262 17.80 -8.94 -11.24
CA VAL A 262 17.76 -7.87 -10.23
C VAL A 262 16.48 -7.87 -9.37
N PRO A 263 15.26 -7.79 -9.94
CA PRO A 263 14.04 -7.81 -9.13
C PRO A 263 13.82 -9.15 -8.42
N ILE A 264 14.20 -10.27 -9.05
CA ILE A 264 14.04 -11.61 -8.47
C ILE A 264 14.98 -11.81 -7.28
N MET A 265 16.25 -11.39 -7.41
CA MET A 265 17.22 -11.42 -6.31
C MET A 265 16.77 -10.55 -5.14
N PHE A 266 16.17 -9.38 -5.39
CA PHE A 266 15.59 -8.55 -4.34
C PHE A 266 14.46 -9.27 -3.59
N ILE A 267 13.52 -9.90 -4.31
CA ILE A 267 12.43 -10.68 -3.69
C ILE A 267 12.99 -11.83 -2.85
N PHE A 268 13.95 -12.57 -3.39
CA PHE A 268 14.58 -13.69 -2.68
C PHE A 268 15.36 -13.23 -1.44
N ALA A 269 16.08 -12.12 -1.51
CA ALA A 269 16.74 -11.53 -0.34
C ALA A 269 15.72 -11.16 0.74
N ARG A 270 14.56 -10.59 0.37
CA ARG A 270 13.49 -10.27 1.33
C ARG A 270 12.85 -11.52 1.94
N ILE A 271 12.65 -12.58 1.16
CA ILE A 271 12.16 -13.88 1.66
C ILE A 271 13.12 -14.47 2.69
N ILE A 272 14.43 -14.44 2.42
CA ILE A 272 15.46 -14.88 3.38
C ILE A 272 15.40 -14.05 4.66
N THR A 273 15.32 -12.72 4.51
CA THR A 273 15.29 -11.80 5.66
C THR A 273 14.06 -12.07 6.52
N LEU A 274 12.92 -12.34 5.89
CA LEU A 274 11.69 -12.74 6.56
C LEU A 274 11.89 -14.06 7.30
N TYR A 275 12.39 -15.11 6.64
CA TYR A 275 12.58 -16.43 7.24
C TYR A 275 13.45 -16.43 8.50
N ASN A 276 14.44 -15.52 8.57
CA ASN A 276 15.35 -15.39 9.71
C ASN A 276 14.91 -14.35 10.75
N ALA A 277 13.77 -13.67 10.55
CA ALA A 277 13.31 -12.60 11.44
C ALA A 277 12.53 -13.12 12.65
N GLU A 278 12.59 -12.37 13.75
CA GLU A 278 11.78 -12.63 14.92
C GLU A 278 10.29 -12.31 14.68
N PRO A 279 9.35 -12.98 15.39
CA PRO A 279 7.92 -12.76 15.20
C PRO A 279 7.44 -11.31 15.30
N SER A 280 8.11 -10.49 16.13
CA SER A 280 7.82 -9.06 16.30
C SER A 280 8.12 -8.23 15.05
N ASP A 281 9.15 -8.60 14.29
CA ASP A 281 9.66 -7.81 13.18
C ASP A 281 8.98 -8.14 11.84
N TYR A 282 8.28 -9.28 11.76
CA TYR A 282 7.59 -9.73 10.54
C TYR A 282 6.69 -8.66 9.93
N ALA A 283 5.86 -7.99 10.73
CA ALA A 283 4.92 -7.00 10.24
C ALA A 283 5.65 -5.78 9.63
N SER A 284 6.76 -5.37 10.25
CA SER A 284 7.58 -4.25 9.79
C SER A 284 8.34 -4.59 8.49
N ILE A 285 8.98 -5.76 8.44
CA ILE A 285 9.72 -6.24 7.27
C ILE A 285 8.78 -6.47 6.09
N LEU A 286 7.61 -7.09 6.33
CA LEU A 286 6.62 -7.31 5.28
C LEU A 286 6.08 -5.98 4.77
N GLY A 287 5.76 -5.05 5.67
CA GLY A 287 5.27 -3.74 5.27
C GLY A 287 6.28 -2.96 4.42
N THR A 288 7.56 -2.95 4.80
CA THR A 288 8.62 -2.25 4.04
C THR A 288 8.85 -2.91 2.67
N THR A 289 8.83 -4.24 2.63
CA THR A 289 8.93 -5.01 1.40
C THR A 289 7.77 -4.70 0.43
N VAL A 290 6.55 -4.64 0.96
CA VAL A 290 5.35 -4.29 0.17
C VAL A 290 5.43 -2.87 -0.37
N GLU A 291 5.97 -1.92 0.40
CA GLU A 291 6.21 -0.55 -0.05
C GLU A 291 7.21 -0.48 -1.20
N ASP A 292 8.39 -1.10 -1.03
CA ASP A 292 9.45 -1.14 -2.04
C ASP A 292 8.95 -1.73 -3.36
N ILE A 293 8.26 -2.87 -3.30
CA ILE A 293 7.70 -3.55 -4.48
C ILE A 293 6.61 -2.70 -5.14
N SER A 294 5.79 -2.00 -4.35
CA SER A 294 4.72 -1.14 -4.90
C SER A 294 5.28 0.03 -5.69
N TRP A 295 6.34 0.69 -5.20
CA TRP A 295 7.00 1.78 -5.93
C TRP A 295 7.65 1.31 -7.24
N ILE A 296 8.40 0.19 -7.19
CA ILE A 296 9.01 -0.39 -8.39
C ILE A 296 7.93 -0.75 -9.42
N SER A 297 6.83 -1.36 -8.98
CA SER A 297 5.72 -1.76 -9.84
C SER A 297 5.03 -0.55 -10.49
N ILE A 298 4.86 0.56 -9.77
CA ILE A 298 4.27 1.80 -10.31
C ILE A 298 5.16 2.38 -11.42
N VAL A 299 6.47 2.47 -11.20
CA VAL A 299 7.41 2.99 -12.21
C VAL A 299 7.39 2.13 -13.47
N CYS A 300 7.43 0.80 -13.33
CA CYS A 300 7.33 -0.13 -14.45
C CYS A 300 5.98 -0.03 -15.17
N CYS A 301 4.87 0.15 -14.44
CA CYS A 301 3.54 0.31 -15.02
C CYS A 301 3.42 1.62 -15.82
N ILE A 302 3.91 2.73 -15.27
CA ILE A 302 3.92 4.03 -15.96
C ILE A 302 4.77 3.96 -17.23
N TRP A 303 5.96 3.35 -17.16
CA TRP A 303 6.83 3.16 -18.32
C TRP A 303 6.15 2.35 -19.42
N THR A 304 5.57 1.20 -19.07
CA THR A 304 4.88 0.32 -20.03
C THR A 304 3.64 0.98 -20.64
N LEU A 305 2.86 1.72 -19.85
CA LEU A 305 1.77 2.56 -20.37
C LEU A 305 2.28 3.62 -21.34
N GLY A 306 3.38 4.32 -21.00
CA GLY A 306 4.02 5.30 -21.87
C GLY A 306 4.41 4.71 -23.23
N VAL A 307 5.04 3.54 -23.24
CA VAL A 307 5.41 2.82 -24.47
C VAL A 307 4.17 2.43 -25.30
N LEU A 308 3.11 1.94 -24.66
CA LEU A 308 1.87 1.58 -25.34
C LEU A 308 1.13 2.80 -25.94
N CYS A 309 1.17 3.94 -25.24
CA CYS A 309 0.60 5.20 -25.70
C CYS A 309 1.38 5.78 -26.89
N VAL A 310 2.71 5.89 -26.78
CA VAL A 310 3.59 6.43 -27.84
C VAL A 310 3.52 5.57 -29.10
N SER A 311 3.50 4.25 -28.96
CA SER A 311 3.42 3.33 -30.09
C SER A 311 2.04 3.31 -30.78
N ARG A 312 1.02 3.99 -30.22
CA ARG A 312 -0.40 3.92 -30.64
C ARG A 312 -0.93 2.48 -30.75
N LYS A 313 -0.28 1.53 -30.06
CA LYS A 313 -0.65 0.11 -30.05
C LYS A 313 -1.63 -0.23 -28.93
N ALA A 314 -1.90 0.69 -28.01
CA ALA A 314 -2.85 0.53 -26.90
C ALA A 314 -4.26 0.12 -27.37
N ILE A 315 -4.65 0.51 -28.58
CA ILE A 315 -5.98 0.27 -29.16
C ILE A 315 -6.04 -1.05 -29.96
N ARG A 316 -4.94 -1.80 -30.09
CA ARG A 316 -4.96 -3.12 -30.76
C ARG A 316 -5.23 -4.23 -29.76
N VAL A 317 -5.91 -5.30 -30.19
CA VAL A 317 -5.98 -6.56 -29.43
C VAL A 317 -4.62 -7.26 -29.57
N PRO A 318 -4.05 -7.84 -28.50
CA PRO A 318 -4.56 -7.97 -27.12
C PRO A 318 -4.22 -6.79 -26.20
N ASN A 319 -3.47 -5.79 -26.67
CA ASN A 319 -2.94 -4.70 -25.84
C ASN A 319 -4.01 -3.89 -25.08
N ARG A 320 -5.25 -3.79 -25.61
CA ARG A 320 -6.37 -3.19 -24.87
C ARG A 320 -6.65 -3.89 -23.53
N PHE A 321 -6.56 -5.22 -23.49
CA PHE A 321 -6.74 -6.00 -22.27
C PHE A 321 -5.53 -5.86 -21.34
N THR A 322 -4.33 -5.74 -21.90
CA THR A 322 -3.11 -5.45 -21.13
C THR A 322 -3.18 -4.08 -20.45
N LEU A 323 -3.81 -3.09 -21.08
CA LEU A 323 -4.02 -1.76 -20.48
C LEU A 323 -4.93 -1.84 -19.25
N CYS A 324 -6.02 -2.62 -19.33
CA CYS A 324 -6.89 -2.85 -18.17
C CYS A 324 -6.15 -3.59 -17.04
N HIS A 325 -5.31 -4.56 -17.38
CA HIS A 325 -4.43 -5.22 -16.40
C HIS A 325 -3.49 -4.21 -15.72
N LEU A 326 -2.80 -3.35 -16.48
CA LEU A 326 -1.89 -2.33 -15.94
C LEU A 326 -2.60 -1.33 -15.02
N ILE A 327 -3.83 -0.92 -15.37
CA ILE A 327 -4.66 -0.06 -14.50
C ILE A 327 -4.97 -0.77 -13.18
N CYS A 328 -5.33 -2.06 -13.22
CA CYS A 328 -5.59 -2.82 -11.99
C CYS A 328 -4.33 -2.96 -11.12
N VAL A 329 -3.14 -3.14 -11.72
CA VAL A 329 -1.86 -3.17 -10.97
C VAL A 329 -1.62 -1.81 -10.29
N LEU A 330 -1.85 -0.69 -10.98
CA LEU A 330 -1.75 0.64 -10.37
C LEU A 330 -2.71 0.82 -9.19
N PHE A 331 -3.96 0.34 -9.30
CA PHE A 331 -4.89 0.34 -8.18
C PHE A 331 -4.41 -0.53 -7.01
N THR A 332 -3.83 -1.71 -7.27
CA THR A 332 -3.25 -2.55 -6.21
C THR A 332 -2.12 -1.82 -5.48
N CYS A 333 -1.16 -1.27 -6.21
CA CYS A 333 0.00 -0.59 -5.62
C CYS A 333 -0.39 0.68 -4.87
N THR A 334 -1.31 1.48 -5.41
CA THR A 334 -1.83 2.68 -4.73
C THR A 334 -2.62 2.34 -3.47
N GLY A 335 -3.42 1.27 -3.48
CA GLY A 335 -4.13 0.79 -2.29
C GLY A 335 -3.19 0.33 -1.18
N LEU A 336 -2.09 -0.34 -1.52
CA LEU A 336 -1.05 -0.77 -0.55
C LEU A 336 -0.31 0.41 0.07
N LEU A 337 0.11 1.39 -0.75
CA LEU A 337 0.78 2.60 -0.27
C LEU A 337 -0.14 3.45 0.60
N LEU A 338 -1.40 3.59 0.20
CA LEU A 338 -2.40 4.31 1.00
C LEU A 338 -2.64 3.62 2.34
N GLY A 339 -2.70 2.28 2.37
CA GLY A 339 -2.83 1.52 3.62
C GLY A 339 -1.66 1.75 4.58
N ARG A 340 -0.43 1.83 4.06
CA ARG A 340 0.75 2.13 4.87
C ARG A 340 0.78 3.58 5.37
N PHE A 341 0.37 4.53 4.54
CA PHE A 341 0.22 5.93 4.94
C PHE A 341 -0.83 6.11 6.05
N VAL A 342 -2.00 5.46 5.91
CA VAL A 342 -3.07 5.50 6.92
C VAL A 342 -2.60 4.85 8.22
N ASN A 343 -1.90 3.72 8.15
CA ASN A 343 -1.33 3.05 9.32
C ASN A 343 -0.32 3.96 10.04
N TYR A 344 0.63 4.55 9.30
CA TYR A 344 1.60 5.50 9.86
C TYR A 344 0.96 6.73 10.51
N TYR A 345 -0.03 7.34 9.84
CA TYR A 345 -0.69 8.55 10.31
C TYR A 345 -1.49 8.33 11.60
N TYR A 346 -2.25 7.23 11.68
CA TYR A 346 -3.09 6.95 12.85
C TYR A 346 -2.32 6.32 14.01
N TYR A 347 -1.38 5.41 13.74
CA TYR A 347 -0.57 4.78 14.78
C TYR A 347 0.37 5.80 15.47
N GLY A 348 0.93 6.74 14.71
CA GLY A 348 1.78 7.81 15.27
C GLY A 348 1.03 8.83 16.13
N ILE A 349 -0.28 8.99 15.94
CA ILE A 349 -1.12 9.85 16.79
C ILE A 349 -1.52 9.13 18.08
N GLU A 350 -1.91 7.85 17.99
CA GLU A 350 -2.42 7.07 19.12
C GLU A 350 -1.33 6.77 20.17
N GLU A 351 -0.09 6.53 19.75
CA GLU A 351 1.08 6.35 20.63
C GLU A 351 1.42 7.61 21.45
N SER A 352 1.11 8.80 20.92
CA SER A 352 1.34 10.08 21.63
C SER A 352 0.25 10.42 22.66
N VAL A 353 -0.94 9.84 22.53
CA VAL A 353 -2.12 10.25 23.32
C VAL A 353 -2.47 9.22 24.39
N ASN A 354 -2.44 7.92 24.08
CA ASN A 354 -2.93 6.88 24.98
C ASN A 354 -1.91 5.76 25.11
N GLY A 355 -0.99 5.90 26.06
CA GLY A 355 -0.11 4.81 26.47
C GLY A 355 -0.91 3.56 26.80
N GLY A 356 -0.94 2.62 25.84
CA GLY A 356 -1.48 1.27 25.98
C GLY A 356 -2.99 1.16 26.18
N ARG A 357 -3.76 1.13 25.09
CA ARG A 357 -4.91 0.20 24.90
C ARG A 357 -5.35 0.19 23.43
N LEU A 358 -5.15 -0.96 22.80
CA LEU A 358 -5.39 -1.24 21.39
C LEU A 358 -6.91 -1.37 21.10
N SER A 359 -7.65 -0.26 21.04
CA SER A 359 -9.01 -0.26 20.50
C SER A 359 -9.03 0.57 19.23
N GLN A 360 -8.77 -0.09 18.09
CA GLN A 360 -8.69 0.55 16.78
C GLN A 360 -9.99 1.31 16.43
N PRO A 361 -9.99 2.65 16.38
CA PRO A 361 -11.11 3.36 15.79
C PRO A 361 -11.11 3.09 14.27
N ILE A 362 -12.19 2.47 13.78
CA ILE A 362 -12.33 2.14 12.37
C ILE A 362 -12.66 3.42 11.59
N HIS A 363 -11.64 4.05 11.02
CA HIS A 363 -11.81 5.23 10.17
C HIS A 363 -12.23 4.85 8.74
N TRP A 364 -12.98 5.73 8.07
CA TRP A 364 -13.42 5.52 6.68
C TRP A 364 -12.26 5.32 5.69
N LEU A 365 -11.11 5.93 5.97
CA LEU A 365 -9.85 5.72 5.25
C LEU A 365 -9.40 4.25 5.26
N ASN A 366 -9.74 3.48 6.31
CA ASN A 366 -9.44 2.06 6.37
C ASN A 366 -10.26 1.25 5.36
N TYR A 367 -11.53 1.61 5.17
CA TYR A 367 -12.37 0.99 4.16
C TYR A 367 -11.94 1.38 2.74
N MET A 368 -11.53 2.64 2.55
CA MET A 368 -11.13 3.15 1.24
C MET A 368 -9.89 2.46 0.68
N HIS A 369 -8.78 2.40 1.44
CA HIS A 369 -7.57 1.75 0.94
C HIS A 369 -7.78 0.24 0.73
N PHE A 370 -8.53 -0.43 1.63
CA PHE A 370 -8.87 -1.84 1.49
C PHE A 370 -9.71 -2.10 0.23
N ALA A 371 -10.71 -1.27 -0.06
CA ALA A 371 -11.53 -1.38 -1.26
C ALA A 371 -10.71 -1.20 -2.55
N ILE A 372 -9.83 -0.20 -2.59
CA ILE A 372 -8.95 0.07 -3.74
C ILE A 372 -7.98 -1.10 -3.96
N PHE A 373 -7.30 -1.55 -2.91
CA PHE A 373 -6.39 -2.69 -2.97
C PHE A 373 -7.09 -3.96 -3.47
N PHE A 374 -8.27 -4.25 -2.92
CA PHE A 374 -9.01 -5.47 -3.24
C PHE A 374 -9.53 -5.46 -4.68
N PHE A 375 -10.08 -4.33 -5.13
CA PHE A 375 -10.52 -4.14 -6.51
C PHE A 375 -9.36 -4.31 -7.49
N GLY A 376 -8.21 -3.67 -7.20
CA GLY A 376 -7.01 -3.83 -7.99
C GLY A 376 -6.53 -5.28 -8.02
N SER A 377 -6.33 -5.89 -6.85
CA SER A 377 -5.77 -7.25 -6.73
C SER A 377 -6.65 -8.33 -7.35
N THR A 378 -7.96 -8.14 -7.35
CA THR A 378 -8.86 -9.12 -7.97
C THR A 378 -8.98 -8.88 -9.47
N GLY A 379 -9.03 -7.60 -9.86
CA GLY A 379 -8.99 -7.20 -11.25
C GLY A 379 -7.72 -7.71 -11.96
N THR A 380 -6.54 -7.64 -11.34
CA THR A 380 -5.30 -8.14 -11.95
C THR A 380 -5.41 -9.63 -12.29
N ARG A 381 -5.97 -10.45 -11.40
CA ARG A 381 -6.18 -11.89 -11.60
C ARG A 381 -7.22 -12.19 -12.68
N CYS A 382 -8.31 -11.41 -12.74
CA CYS A 382 -9.33 -11.59 -13.78
C CYS A 382 -8.79 -11.17 -15.16
N TRP A 383 -8.05 -10.07 -15.25
CA TRP A 383 -7.51 -9.63 -16.54
C TRP A 383 -6.38 -10.53 -17.04
N THR A 384 -5.56 -11.13 -16.17
CA THR A 384 -4.54 -12.10 -16.62
C THR A 384 -5.16 -13.34 -17.26
N THR A 385 -6.23 -13.89 -16.68
CA THR A 385 -6.93 -15.04 -17.26
C THR A 385 -7.61 -14.68 -18.57
N LEU A 386 -8.19 -13.48 -18.66
CA LEU A 386 -8.81 -13.00 -19.90
C LEU A 386 -7.78 -12.73 -21.00
N ILE A 387 -6.60 -12.18 -20.70
CA ILE A 387 -5.53 -12.02 -21.68
C ILE A 387 -5.11 -13.39 -22.23
N ALA A 388 -4.91 -14.38 -21.38
CA ALA A 388 -4.57 -15.75 -21.80
C ALA A 388 -5.67 -16.35 -22.71
N LEU A 389 -6.94 -16.20 -22.32
CA LEU A 389 -8.08 -16.68 -23.09
C LEU A 389 -8.19 -15.98 -24.44
N VAL A 390 -8.00 -14.66 -24.50
CA VAL A 390 -8.00 -13.87 -25.73
C VAL A 390 -6.88 -14.32 -26.67
N LEU A 391 -5.67 -14.57 -26.16
CA LEU A 391 -4.54 -15.09 -26.95
C LEU A 391 -4.84 -16.48 -27.53
N VAL A 392 -5.47 -17.37 -26.75
CA VAL A 392 -5.88 -18.70 -27.23
C VAL A 392 -6.97 -18.57 -28.31
N MET A 393 -7.97 -17.72 -28.10
CA MET A 393 -9.04 -17.49 -29.08
C MET A 393 -8.53 -16.87 -30.38
N GLU A 394 -7.56 -15.95 -30.30
CA GLU A 394 -6.91 -15.34 -31.46
C GLU A 394 -6.22 -16.41 -32.31
N ARG A 395 -5.55 -17.38 -31.67
CA ARG A 395 -4.86 -18.48 -32.35
C ARG A 395 -5.80 -19.58 -32.88
N ALA A 396 -6.89 -19.87 -32.16
CA ALA A 396 -7.81 -20.97 -32.49
C ALA A 396 -8.91 -20.59 -33.49
N ARG A 397 -9.25 -19.29 -33.58
CA ARG A 397 -10.34 -18.80 -34.45
C ARG A 397 -9.81 -17.69 -35.36
N SER A 398 -10.14 -16.43 -35.06
CA SER A 398 -9.67 -15.28 -35.82
C SER A 398 -9.84 -13.99 -35.02
N LEU A 399 -9.08 -12.96 -35.38
CA LEU A 399 -9.14 -11.64 -34.75
C LEU A 399 -10.54 -11.00 -34.85
N CYS A 400 -11.28 -11.27 -35.94
CA CYS A 400 -12.64 -10.77 -36.14
C CYS A 400 -13.64 -11.38 -35.12
N PHE A 401 -13.45 -12.65 -34.76
CA PHE A 401 -14.25 -13.31 -33.73
C PHE A 401 -14.05 -12.66 -32.36
N VAL A 402 -12.79 -12.35 -32.00
CA VAL A 402 -12.47 -11.68 -30.73
C VAL A 402 -13.06 -10.28 -30.68
N LEU A 403 -12.99 -9.51 -31.77
CA LEU A 403 -13.59 -8.17 -31.86
C LEU A 403 -15.12 -8.19 -31.71
N ARG A 404 -15.79 -9.22 -32.25
CA ARG A 404 -17.25 -9.38 -32.16
C ARG A 404 -17.72 -9.67 -30.72
N TYR A 405 -16.98 -10.51 -29.98
CA TYR A 405 -17.31 -10.88 -28.60
C TYR A 405 -16.63 -10.01 -27.54
N GLN A 406 -15.90 -8.97 -27.96
CA GLN A 406 -15.06 -8.15 -27.09
C GLN A 406 -15.87 -7.55 -25.93
N LEU A 407 -17.04 -6.95 -26.19
CA LEU A 407 -17.86 -6.35 -25.14
C LEU A 407 -18.25 -7.37 -24.06
N HIS A 408 -18.59 -8.61 -24.44
CA HIS A 408 -18.91 -9.66 -23.49
C HIS A 408 -17.69 -10.08 -22.67
N ILE A 409 -16.51 -10.18 -23.28
CA ILE A 409 -15.26 -10.47 -22.56
C ILE A 409 -14.96 -9.36 -21.53
N TYR A 410 -15.16 -8.09 -21.89
CA TYR A 410 -15.01 -6.96 -20.98
C TYR A 410 -16.01 -6.99 -19.82
N LEU A 411 -17.28 -7.28 -20.11
CA LEU A 411 -18.33 -7.40 -19.09
C LEU A 411 -17.99 -8.54 -18.12
N VAL A 412 -17.58 -9.71 -18.63
CA VAL A 412 -17.14 -10.83 -17.79
C VAL A 412 -16.00 -10.42 -16.86
N GLY A 413 -14.97 -9.72 -17.38
CA GLY A 413 -13.85 -9.27 -16.56
C GLY A 413 -14.26 -8.31 -15.43
N PHE A 414 -15.12 -7.34 -15.74
CA PHE A 414 -15.57 -6.35 -14.77
C PHE A 414 -16.53 -6.96 -13.73
N PHE A 415 -17.51 -7.76 -14.17
CA PHE A 415 -18.47 -8.42 -13.29
C PHE A 415 -17.82 -9.49 -12.41
N ALA A 416 -16.90 -10.29 -12.94
CA ALA A 416 -16.16 -11.28 -12.16
C ALA A 416 -15.33 -10.62 -11.04
N SER A 417 -14.70 -9.48 -11.33
CA SER A 417 -13.93 -8.70 -10.35
C SER A 417 -14.81 -8.13 -9.23
N ARG A 418 -16.05 -7.70 -9.54
CA ARG A 418 -17.01 -7.18 -8.55
C ARG A 418 -17.65 -8.29 -7.73
N LEU A 419 -18.00 -9.42 -8.36
CA LEU A 419 -18.63 -10.55 -7.68
C LEU A 419 -17.70 -11.20 -6.66
N SER A 420 -16.43 -11.41 -7.04
CA SER A 420 -15.39 -11.92 -6.14
C SER A 420 -15.16 -11.01 -4.92
N MET A 421 -15.20 -9.69 -5.10
CA MET A 421 -15.18 -8.73 -3.98
C MET A 421 -16.34 -8.90 -3.01
N LEU A 422 -17.56 -9.08 -3.54
CA LEU A 422 -18.75 -9.31 -2.72
C LEU A 422 -18.72 -10.66 -1.99
N VAL A 423 -18.21 -11.72 -2.64
CA VAL A 423 -18.09 -13.05 -2.04
C VAL A 423 -17.04 -13.05 -0.92
N ILE A 424 -15.88 -12.45 -1.16
CA ILE A 424 -14.78 -12.47 -0.18
C ILE A 424 -15.08 -11.53 0.99
N THR A 425 -15.72 -10.38 0.78
CA THR A 425 -16.22 -9.54 1.90
C THR A 425 -17.31 -10.26 2.71
N ARG A 426 -18.23 -10.99 2.06
CA ARG A 426 -19.20 -11.86 2.76
C ARG A 426 -18.51 -12.99 3.52
N GLN A 427 -17.49 -13.63 2.94
CA GLN A 427 -16.70 -14.66 3.62
C GLN A 427 -15.91 -14.10 4.79
N ALA A 428 -15.27 -12.94 4.66
CA ALA A 428 -14.56 -12.27 5.75
C ALA A 428 -15.51 -11.88 6.90
N LEU A 429 -16.72 -11.40 6.58
CA LEU A 429 -17.77 -11.12 7.56
C LEU A 429 -18.34 -12.39 8.21
N ALA A 430 -18.30 -13.53 7.51
CA ALA A 430 -18.71 -14.84 8.01
C ALA A 430 -17.56 -15.65 8.62
N TRP A 431 -16.32 -15.17 8.54
CA TRP A 431 -15.13 -15.90 8.95
C TRP A 431 -15.06 -15.90 10.47
N ASN A 432 -15.24 -17.09 11.06
CA ASN A 432 -15.10 -17.32 12.48
C ASN A 432 -13.70 -17.88 12.72
N PRO A 433 -12.82 -17.22 13.50
CA PRO A 433 -11.45 -17.70 13.70
C PRO A 433 -11.48 -19.06 14.42
N GLN A 434 -10.92 -20.07 13.76
CA GLN A 434 -10.85 -21.43 14.27
C GLN A 434 -9.72 -21.54 15.31
N GLY A 435 -10.05 -21.37 16.58
CA GLY A 435 -9.20 -21.68 17.74
C GLY A 435 -10.08 -22.16 18.88
N GLN A 436 -9.59 -23.09 19.71
CA GLN A 436 -10.36 -23.61 20.85
C GLN A 436 -10.84 -22.45 21.74
N MET A 437 -12.16 -22.23 21.75
CA MET A 437 -12.78 -21.21 22.59
C MET A 437 -12.68 -21.66 24.05
N GLY A 438 -12.06 -20.83 24.90
CA GLY A 438 -11.99 -21.08 26.34
C GLY A 438 -13.39 -21.32 26.96
N ARG A 439 -13.47 -22.25 27.92
CA ARG A 439 -14.71 -22.59 28.64
C ARG A 439 -15.29 -21.33 29.30
N GLY A 440 -16.52 -20.97 28.91
CA GLY A 440 -17.30 -19.90 29.55
C GLY A 440 -17.96 -18.89 28.60
N ARG A 441 -17.57 -18.81 27.33
CA ARG A 441 -18.19 -17.89 26.35
C ARG A 441 -19.44 -18.52 25.71
N PRO A 442 -20.59 -17.83 25.64
CA PRO A 442 -21.82 -18.41 25.09
C PRO A 442 -21.69 -18.77 23.61
N LYS A 443 -22.15 -19.97 23.22
CA LYS A 443 -22.05 -20.58 21.88
C LYS A 443 -22.61 -19.74 20.71
N ASN A 444 -23.44 -18.74 20.99
CA ASN A 444 -24.13 -17.93 19.98
C ASN A 444 -23.82 -16.45 20.19
N THR A 445 -23.72 -15.69 19.10
CA THR A 445 -23.65 -14.22 19.16
C THR A 445 -24.91 -13.64 19.82
N LEU A 446 -24.77 -12.52 20.52
CA LEU A 446 -25.85 -11.87 21.27
C LEU A 446 -27.08 -11.61 20.37
N ARG A 447 -26.82 -11.23 19.11
CA ARG A 447 -27.82 -11.04 18.05
C ARG A 447 -28.65 -12.29 17.76
N ARG A 448 -28.01 -13.45 17.56
CA ARG A 448 -28.72 -14.73 17.32
C ARG A 448 -29.54 -15.17 18.52
N LYS A 449 -29.11 -14.83 19.74
CA LYS A 449 -29.86 -15.16 20.96
C LYS A 449 -31.10 -14.27 21.10
N MET A 450 -30.96 -12.97 20.83
CA MET A 450 -32.11 -12.05 20.71
C MET A 450 -33.10 -12.50 19.63
N GLU A 451 -32.65 -12.91 18.44
CA GLU A 451 -33.53 -13.38 17.36
C GLU A 451 -34.31 -14.67 17.71
N ILE A 452 -33.74 -15.55 18.55
CA ILE A 452 -34.41 -16.77 19.01
C ILE A 452 -35.44 -16.43 20.08
N ASP A 453 -35.13 -15.52 21.00
CA ASP A 453 -36.05 -15.12 22.05
C ASP A 453 -37.17 -14.21 21.51
N MET A 454 -36.90 -13.39 20.49
CA MET A 454 -37.94 -12.65 19.73
C MET A 454 -38.95 -13.59 19.07
N ARG A 455 -38.49 -14.66 18.42
CA ARG A 455 -39.37 -15.66 17.81
C ARG A 455 -40.27 -16.37 18.81
N LYS A 456 -39.88 -16.46 20.08
CA LYS A 456 -40.71 -17.04 21.16
C LYS A 456 -41.73 -16.06 21.71
N MET A 457 -41.46 -14.76 21.63
CA MET A 457 -42.35 -13.70 22.08
C MET A 457 -43.33 -13.24 21.00
N ASN A 458 -43.18 -13.74 19.75
CA ASN A 458 -44.03 -13.43 18.60
C ASN A 458 -44.07 -11.93 18.21
N ASN A 459 -43.00 -11.19 18.49
CA ASN A 459 -42.88 -9.76 18.20
C ASN A 459 -41.93 -9.50 17.01
N ASN A 460 -42.18 -8.44 16.25
CA ASN A 460 -41.35 -8.03 15.11
C ASN A 460 -40.24 -7.04 15.53
N TRP A 461 -39.17 -6.94 14.75
CA TRP A 461 -38.05 -6.01 14.98
C TRP A 461 -38.49 -4.54 15.07
N MET A 462 -39.49 -4.12 14.28
CA MET A 462 -40.05 -2.76 14.37
C MET A 462 -40.80 -2.49 15.68
N GLU A 463 -41.45 -3.50 16.27
CA GLU A 463 -42.12 -3.34 17.57
C GLU A 463 -41.11 -3.26 18.69
N LEU A 464 -40.05 -4.06 18.63
CA LEU A 464 -38.94 -4.00 19.59
C LEU A 464 -38.17 -2.67 19.52
N GLU A 465 -38.04 -2.10 18.34
CA GLU A 465 -37.42 -0.79 18.16
C GLU A 465 -38.31 0.33 18.73
N LYS A 466 -39.64 0.20 18.61
CA LYS A 466 -40.61 1.06 19.29
C LYS A 466 -40.60 0.89 20.81
N GLU A 467 -40.51 -0.33 21.31
CA GLU A 467 -40.44 -0.64 22.75
C GLU A 467 -39.12 -0.23 23.37
N ALA A 468 -38.00 -0.29 22.63
CA ALA A 468 -36.70 0.19 23.07
C ALA A 468 -36.64 1.72 23.19
N GLN A 469 -37.49 2.44 22.46
CA GLN A 469 -37.68 3.88 22.61
C GLN A 469 -38.51 4.23 23.86
N ASP A 470 -39.39 3.33 24.33
CA ASP A 470 -40.07 3.46 25.62
C ASP A 470 -39.24 2.83 26.75
N ARG A 471 -38.55 3.67 27.53
CA ARG A 471 -37.71 3.23 28.67
C ARG A 471 -38.46 2.37 29.69
N VAL A 472 -39.78 2.53 29.86
CA VAL A 472 -40.57 1.77 30.84
C VAL A 472 -40.96 0.40 30.27
N GLY A 473 -41.47 0.37 29.04
CA GLY A 473 -41.73 -0.87 28.29
C GLY A 473 -40.47 -1.74 28.15
N TRP A 474 -39.33 -1.13 27.80
CA TRP A 474 -38.05 -1.82 27.68
C TRP A 474 -37.58 -2.48 28.98
N ARG A 475 -37.80 -1.82 30.13
CA ARG A 475 -37.48 -2.37 31.46
C ARG A 475 -38.39 -3.54 31.84
N MET A 476 -39.68 -3.47 31.51
CA MET A 476 -40.63 -4.57 31.77
C MET A 476 -40.28 -5.82 30.95
N LEU A 477 -39.92 -5.63 29.68
CA LEU A 477 -39.57 -6.72 28.76
C LEU A 477 -38.25 -7.40 29.14
N ILE A 478 -37.23 -6.63 29.52
CA ILE A 478 -35.97 -7.18 30.06
C ILE A 478 -36.18 -7.87 31.42
N GLY A 479 -37.06 -7.33 32.28
CA GLY A 479 -37.45 -7.95 33.55
C GLY A 479 -38.08 -9.34 33.37
N GLY A 480 -38.97 -9.49 32.38
CA GLY A 480 -39.56 -10.78 32.00
C GLY A 480 -38.54 -11.79 31.49
N LEU A 481 -37.57 -11.36 30.68
CA LEU A 481 -36.49 -12.20 30.15
C LEU A 481 -35.50 -12.66 31.23
N CYS A 482 -35.25 -11.84 32.25
CA CYS A 482 -34.40 -12.20 33.40
C CYS A 482 -35.10 -13.20 34.34
N SER A 483 -36.41 -13.05 34.56
CA SER A 483 -37.25 -13.95 35.37
C SER A 483 -37.28 -15.39 34.81
N ILE A 484 -37.51 -15.55 33.51
CA ILE A 484 -37.60 -16.86 32.84
C ILE A 484 -36.26 -17.64 32.90
N ARG A 485 -35.13 -16.93 32.98
CA ARG A 485 -33.80 -17.55 33.03
C ARG A 485 -33.43 -18.08 34.42
N SER A 486 -34.07 -17.59 35.48
CA SER A 486 -33.88 -18.05 36.86
C SER A 486 -34.47 -19.44 37.08
N ASN A 487 -35.67 -19.71 36.52
CA ASN A 487 -36.37 -21.00 36.70
C ASN A 487 -35.76 -22.19 35.95
N ARG A 488 -34.67 -22.01 35.20
CA ARG A 488 -33.93 -23.10 34.53
C ARG A 488 -32.67 -23.56 35.27
N ARG A 489 -32.44 -23.07 36.49
CA ARG A 489 -31.42 -23.62 37.40
C ARG A 489 -32.10 -24.22 38.63
N LYS A 490 -32.75 -25.36 38.44
CA LYS A 490 -32.88 -26.44 39.41
C LYS A 490 -32.66 -27.75 38.68
#